data_AF-A0A1X4XUV0-F1
#
_entry.id   AF-A0A1X4XUV0-F1
#
_cell.length_a   1.000
_cell.length_b   1.000
_cell.length_c   1.000
_cell.angle_alpha   90.00
_cell.angle_beta   90.00
_cell.angle_gamma   90.00
#
_symmetry.space_group_name_H-M   'P 1'
#
loop_
_entity.id
_entity.type
_entity.pdbx_description
1 polymer ?
#
loop_
_entity_poly.entity_id
_entity_poly.type
_entity_poly.pdbx_seq_one_letter_code
_entity_poly.pdbx_strand_id
1 'polypeptide(L)' 'MSENIGKDAIGKVRKYLLPYMFFLYILNFVDRVNVGFAALKMNKDLGMSAEQFGLAAGIFLLAT' A
#
# COMPACT_ATOMS: atom_id res chain seq x y z
N MET A 1 -27.17 22.91 15.88
CA MET A 1 -27.00 22.81 14.42
C MET A 1 -25.58 22.36 14.03
N SER A 2 -24.52 23.03 14.48
CA SER A 2 -23.11 22.66 14.19
C SER A 2 -22.73 21.23 14.62
N GLU A 3 -23.19 20.77 15.79
CA GLU A 3 -22.87 19.43 16.31
C GLU A 3 -23.45 18.26 15.48
N ASN A 4 -24.61 18.46 14.83
CA ASN A 4 -25.25 17.43 14.01
C ASN A 4 -24.51 17.21 12.68
N ILE A 5 -24.00 18.30 12.09
CA ILE A 5 -23.25 18.24 10.82
C ILE A 5 -21.98 17.39 10.98
N GLY A 6 -21.28 17.51 12.12
CA GLY A 6 -20.11 16.70 12.42
C GLY A 6 -20.40 15.20 12.54
N LYS A 7 -21.50 14.82 13.23
CA LYS A 7 -21.93 13.42 13.36
C LYS A 7 -22.33 12.81 12.02
N ASP A 8 -23.04 13.57 11.19
CA ASP A 8 -23.45 13.13 9.85
C ASP A 8 -22.27 12.97 8.90
N ALA A 9 -21.27 13.87 8.99
CA ALA A 9 -20.03 13.77 8.21
C ALA A 9 -19.22 12.50 8.58
N ILE A 10 -19.06 12.22 9.88
CA ILE A 10 -18.38 11.00 10.36
C ILE A 10 -19.12 9.74 9.90
N GLY A 11 -20.47 9.74 9.93
CA GLY A 11 -21.29 8.63 9.45
C GLY A 11 -21.09 8.35 7.96
N LYS A 12 -21.05 9.39 7.12
CA LYS A 12 -20.77 9.26 5.69
C LYS A 12 -19.34 8.77 5.43
N VAL A 13 -18.35 9.33 6.11
CA VAL A 13 -16.94 8.88 6.00
C VAL A 13 -16.81 7.41 6.38
N ARG A 14 -17.45 6.97 7.47
CA ARG A 14 -17.47 5.56 7.87
C ARG A 14 -18.10 4.63 6.83
N LYS A 15 -19.17 5.08 6.17
CA LYS A 15 -19.91 4.25 5.20
C LYS A 15 -19.20 4.13 3.85
N TYR A 16 -18.48 5.16 3.41
CA TYR A 16 -17.91 5.23 2.07
C TYR A 16 -16.38 5.21 2.06
N LEU A 17 -15.73 5.96 2.96
CA LEU A 17 -14.29 6.12 2.94
C LEU A 17 -13.58 4.94 3.63
N LEU A 18 -14.08 4.45 4.76
CA LEU A 18 -13.47 3.28 5.44
C LEU A 18 -13.41 2.02 4.57
N PRO A 19 -14.49 1.56 3.91
CA PRO A 19 -14.39 0.37 3.07
C PRO A 19 -13.46 0.59 1.87
N TYR A 20 -13.41 1.81 1.33
CA TYR A 20 -12.47 2.16 0.27
C TYR A 20 -11.01 2.11 0.75
N MET A 21 -10.71 2.72 1.91
CA MET A 21 -9.39 2.67 2.53
C MET A 21 -8.97 1.25 2.90
N PHE A 22 -9.91 0.42 3.38
CA PHE A 22 -9.65 -0.99 3.66
C PHE A 22 -9.27 -1.76 2.39
N PHE A 23 -9.98 -1.54 1.29
CA PHE A 23 -9.65 -2.16 0.01
C PHE A 23 -8.29 -1.71 -0.51
N LEU A 24 -8.01 -0.41 -0.47
CA LEU A 24 -6.70 0.13 -0.84
C LEU A 24 -5.57 -0.43 0.04
N TYR A 25 -5.84 -0.63 1.33
CA TYR A 25 -4.89 -1.25 2.25
C TYR A 25 -4.58 -2.69 1.86
N ILE A 26 -5.59 -3.47 1.47
CA ILE A 26 -5.37 -4.83 0.94
C ILE A 26 -4.53 -4.78 -0.33
N LEU A 27 -4.85 -3.88 -1.27
CA LEU A 27 -4.07 -3.73 -2.50
C LEU A 27 -2.62 -3.38 -2.21
N ASN A 28 -2.38 -2.47 -1.27
CA ASN A 28 -1.05 -2.11 -0.82
C ASN A 28 -0.27 -3.31 -0.26
N PHE A 29 -0.95 -4.13 0.53
CA PHE A 29 -0.36 -5.35 1.08
C PHE A 29 0.01 -6.36 -0.02
N VAL A 30 -0.89 -6.58 -0.98
CA VAL A 30 -0.66 -7.47 -2.14
C VAL A 30 0.54 -6.99 -2.96
N ASP A 31 0.65 -5.69 -3.20
CA ASP A 31 1.76 -5.11 -3.96
C ASP A 31 3.11 -5.34 -3.28
N ARG A 32 3.19 -5.11 -1.95
CA ARG A 32 4.40 -5.41 -1.16
C ARG A 32 4.83 -6.88 -1.24
N VAL A 33 3.85 -7.79 -1.20
CA VAL A 33 4.11 -9.23 -1.30
C VAL A 33 4.58 -9.61 -2.70
N ASN A 34 3.95 -9.06 -3.74
CA ASN A 34 4.31 -9.32 -5.14
C ASN A 34 5.73 -8.86 -5.47
N VAL A 35 6.16 -7.69 -4.97
CA VAL A 35 7.54 -7.20 -5.12
C VAL A 35 8.54 -8.16 -4.45
N GLY A 36 8.19 -8.69 -3.28
CA GLY A 36 9.01 -9.70 -2.59
C GLY A 36 9.15 -11.00 -3.39
N PHE A 37 8.08 -11.46 -4.03
CA PHE A 37 8.15 -12.63 -4.92
C PHE A 37 8.90 -12.34 -6.22
N ALA A 38 8.72 -11.15 -6.79
CA ALA A 38 9.45 -10.71 -7.99
C ALA A 38 10.96 -10.75 -7.75
N ALA A 39 11.43 -10.39 -6.55
CA ALA A 39 12.84 -10.51 -6.15
C ALA A 39 13.46 -11.87 -6.48
N LEU A 40 12.71 -12.96 -6.28
CA LEU A 40 13.24 -14.33 -6.39
C LEU A 40 13.63 -14.71 -7.81
N LYS A 41 12.98 -14.10 -8.81
CA LYS A 41 13.17 -14.45 -10.22
C LYS A 41 13.63 -13.25 -11.06
N MET A 42 13.00 -12.09 -10.86
CA MET A 42 13.30 -10.85 -11.57
C MET A 42 14.72 -10.35 -11.29
N ASN A 43 15.28 -10.59 -10.09
CA ASN A 43 16.68 -10.22 -9.82
C ASN A 43 17.65 -10.93 -10.77
N LYS A 44 17.39 -12.20 -11.05
CA LYS A 44 18.21 -13.00 -11.99
C LYS A 44 17.99 -12.56 -13.43
N ASP A 45 16.75 -12.27 -13.81
CA ASP A 45 16.39 -11.87 -15.18
C ASP A 45 16.89 -10.45 -15.51
N LEU A 46 16.98 -9.56 -14.52
CA LEU A 46 17.52 -8.20 -14.64
C LEU A 46 19.02 -8.09 -14.35
N GLY A 47 19.67 -9.20 -13.94
CA GLY A 47 21.07 -9.18 -13.51
C GLY A 47 21.33 -8.32 -12.27
N MET A 48 20.30 -8.07 -11.45
CA MET A 48 20.42 -7.28 -10.22
C MET A 48 21.09 -8.10 -9.11
N SER A 49 22.05 -7.48 -8.42
CA SER A 49 22.62 -8.03 -7.19
C SER A 49 21.63 -7.90 -6.02
N ALA A 50 21.85 -8.67 -4.95
CA ALA A 50 21.01 -8.63 -3.76
C ALA A 50 21.03 -7.24 -3.07
N GLU A 51 22.16 -6.53 -3.11
CA GLU A 51 22.29 -5.18 -2.56
C GLU A 51 21.45 -4.17 -3.36
N GLN A 52 21.45 -4.27 -4.69
CA GLN A 52 20.67 -3.40 -5.56
C GLN A 52 19.17 -3.59 -5.37
N PHE A 53 18.72 -4.85 -5.24
CA PHE A 53 17.32 -5.13 -4.94
C PHE A 53 16.93 -4.66 -3.54
N GLY A 54 17.80 -4.85 -2.54
CA GLY A 54 17.58 -4.35 -1.18
C GLY A 54 17.41 -2.82 -1.13
N LEU A 55 18.21 -2.08 -1.91
CA LEU A 55 18.07 -0.63 -2.03
C LEU A 55 16.73 -0.24 -2.68
N ALA A 56 16.37 -0.89 -3.79
CA ALA A 56 15.11 -0.62 -4.49
C ALA A 56 13.88 -0.92 -3.60
N ALA A 57 13.91 -2.04 -2.88
CA ALA A 57 12.88 -2.42 -1.91
C ALA A 57 12.78 -1.42 -0.75
N GLY A 58 13.92 -0.88 -0.28
CA GLY A 58 13.94 0.16 0.76
C GLY A 58 13.31 1.47 0.31
N ILE A 59 13.60 1.92 -0.92
CA ILE A 59 12.98 3.12 -1.51
C ILE A 59 11.47 2.91 -1.68
N PHE A 60 11.07 1.74 -2.15
CA PHE A 60 9.66 1.38 -2.32
C PHE A 60 8.89 1.42 -0.99
N LEU A 61 9.51 0.98 0.12
CA LEU A 61 8.92 1.02 1.45
C LEU A 61 8.74 2.46 1.99
N LEU A 62 9.62 3.39 1.63
CA LEU A 62 9.54 4.80 2.04
C LEU A 62 8.56 5.61 1.19
N ALA A 63 8.40 5.25 -0.09
CA ALA A 63 7.53 5.94 -1.03
C ALA A 63 6.04 5.59 -0.88
N THR A 64 5.72 4.57 -0.08
CA THR A 64 4.40 3.93 0.00
C THR A 64 3.77 4.06 1.38
#